data_AF-A0A4R5MLN3-F1
#
_entry.id   AF-A0A4R5MLN3-F1
#
_cell.length_a   1.000
_cell.length_b   1.000
_cell.length_c   1.000
_cell.angle_alpha   90.00
_cell.angle_beta   90.00
_cell.angle_gamma   90.00
#
_symmetry.space_group_name_H-M   'P 1'
#
loop_
_entity.id
_entity.type
_entity.pdbx_description
1 polymer ?
#
loop_
_entity_poly.entity_id
_entity_poly.type
_entity_poly.pdbx_seq_one_letter_code
_entity_poly.pdbx_strand_id
1 'polypeptide(L)'
;MKAIAYNIKPNEKEWLVLANYKKHDITIIANSLTADTIPFATGKEALLVFNNDVLSNELLTGLRDLGIKYIATSSIETSHLDLQVADLLGIKVANVPLGSIDFNPKQRMDQVIRNLDQWAAGKCLGTACCCRKECAPVKKVK
;
A
#
# COMPACT_ATOMS: atom_id res chain seq x y z
N MET A 1 -11.47 -4.83 -2.69
CA MET A 1 -10.51 -5.54 -1.82
C MET A 1 -10.56 -4.98 -0.41
N LYS A 2 -10.01 -5.69 0.59
CA LYS A 2 -9.92 -5.20 1.97
C LYS A 2 -8.54 -4.61 2.25
N ALA A 3 -8.49 -3.36 2.66
CA ALA A 3 -7.27 -2.64 2.96
C ALA A 3 -7.31 -2.00 4.37
N ILE A 4 -6.13 -1.70 4.91
CA ILE A 4 -6.00 -0.99 6.19
C ILE A 4 -4.97 0.12 6.08
N ALA A 5 -5.28 1.29 6.63
CA ALA A 5 -4.41 2.45 6.70
C ALA A 5 -4.13 2.80 8.16
N TYR A 6 -2.84 3.02 8.49
CA TYR A 6 -2.41 3.43 9.82
C TYR A 6 -1.92 4.88 9.82
N ASN A 7 -2.01 5.54 10.97
CA ASN A 7 -1.47 6.87 11.24
C ASN A 7 -1.89 7.95 10.22
N ILE A 8 -3.10 7.86 9.68
CA ILE A 8 -3.58 8.81 8.68
C ILE A 8 -4.17 10.06 9.36
N LYS A 9 -3.77 11.25 8.89
CA LYS A 9 -4.33 12.50 9.39
C LYS A 9 -5.78 12.67 8.93
N PRO A 10 -6.64 13.38 9.69
CA PRO A 10 -8.03 13.61 9.32
C PRO A 10 -8.17 14.23 7.91
N ASN A 11 -7.31 15.17 7.57
CA ASN A 11 -7.31 15.82 6.25
C ASN A 11 -7.03 14.81 5.12
N GLU A 12 -6.09 13.88 5.31
CA GLU A 12 -5.73 12.86 4.32
C GLU A 12 -6.82 11.78 4.21
N LYS A 13 -7.46 11.44 5.33
CA LYS A 13 -8.61 10.53 5.38
C LYS A 13 -9.73 11.00 4.46
N GLU A 14 -10.06 12.30 4.46
CA GLU A 14 -11.11 12.83 3.57
C GLU A 14 -10.76 12.59 2.10
N TRP A 15 -9.52 12.89 1.69
CA TRP A 15 -9.06 12.66 0.33
C TRP A 15 -9.04 11.17 -0.04
N LEU A 16 -8.66 10.30 0.88
CA LEU A 16 -8.65 8.86 0.66
C LEU A 16 -10.07 8.30 0.47
N VAL A 17 -11.02 8.74 1.29
CA VAL A 17 -12.44 8.36 1.18
C VAL A 17 -13.03 8.87 -0.13
N LEU A 18 -12.71 10.11 -0.51
CA LEU A 18 -13.12 10.71 -1.77
C LEU A 18 -12.53 9.94 -2.96
N ALA A 19 -11.24 9.61 -2.96
CA ALA A 19 -10.62 8.85 -4.05
C ALA A 19 -11.16 7.41 -4.16
N ASN A 20 -11.46 6.77 -3.02
CA ASN A 20 -11.93 5.39 -2.98
C ASN A 20 -13.35 5.24 -3.56
N TYR A 21 -14.22 6.25 -3.42
CA TYR A 21 -15.63 6.18 -3.86
C TYR A 21 -16.34 4.88 -3.43
N LYS A 22 -16.06 4.37 -2.22
CA LYS A 22 -16.58 3.10 -1.67
C LYS A 22 -16.28 1.84 -2.51
N LYS A 23 -15.26 1.87 -3.37
CA LYS A 23 -14.84 0.69 -4.17
C LYS A 23 -14.14 -0.38 -3.35
N HIS A 24 -13.27 0.03 -2.42
CA HIS A 24 -12.51 -0.86 -1.54
C HIS A 24 -12.95 -0.69 -0.08
N ASP A 25 -12.87 -1.76 0.71
CA ASP A 25 -13.12 -1.73 2.14
C ASP A 25 -11.83 -1.28 2.84
N ILE A 26 -11.72 0.01 3.14
CA ILE A 26 -10.52 0.61 3.76
C ILE A 26 -10.80 0.88 5.22
N THR A 27 -10.15 0.13 6.11
CA THR A 27 -10.16 0.41 7.55
C THR A 27 -9.10 1.46 7.87
N ILE A 28 -9.50 2.51 8.59
CA ILE A 28 -8.62 3.61 8.93
C ILE A 28 -8.36 3.59 10.43
N ILE A 29 -7.08 3.47 10.80
CA ILE A 29 -6.59 3.49 12.19
C ILE A 29 -5.81 4.78 12.40
N ALA A 30 -6.17 5.53 13.45
CA ALA A 30 -5.49 6.79 13.78
C ALA A 30 -4.11 6.56 14.41
N ASN A 31 -3.90 5.40 15.03
CA ASN A 31 -2.65 5.02 15.69
C ASN A 31 -1.57 4.61 14.67
N SER A 32 -0.31 4.74 15.08
CA SER A 32 0.84 4.21 14.35
C SER A 32 0.82 2.69 14.26
N LEU A 33 1.49 2.17 13.23
CA LEU A 33 1.69 0.75 13.06
C LEU A 33 2.78 0.28 14.03
N THR A 34 2.41 -0.55 15.00
CA THR A 34 3.31 -1.14 15.98
C THR A 34 2.90 -2.60 16.23
N ALA A 35 3.67 -3.35 17.00
CA ALA A 35 3.32 -4.73 17.36
C ALA A 35 1.96 -4.84 18.06
N ASP A 36 1.50 -3.78 18.74
CA ASP A 36 0.20 -3.75 19.42
C ASP A 36 -0.97 -3.53 18.45
N THR A 37 -0.73 -2.76 17.37
CA THR A 37 -1.74 -2.40 16.39
C THR A 37 -1.71 -3.25 15.11
N ILE A 38 -0.67 -4.08 14.94
CA ILE A 38 -0.58 -5.07 13.87
C ILE A 38 -1.81 -6.00 13.79
N PRO A 39 -2.44 -6.46 14.90
CA PRO A 39 -3.58 -7.37 14.84
C PRO A 39 -4.79 -6.77 14.12
N PHE A 40 -4.91 -5.44 14.03
CA PHE A 40 -6.00 -4.81 13.28
C PHE A 40 -5.94 -5.10 11.78
N ALA A 41 -4.78 -5.51 11.25
CA ALA A 41 -4.62 -5.93 9.87
C ALA A 41 -5.19 -7.35 9.59
N THR A 42 -5.65 -8.07 10.60
CA THR A 42 -6.21 -9.42 10.46
C THR A 42 -7.37 -9.44 9.46
N GLY A 43 -7.29 -10.32 8.46
CA GLY A 43 -8.33 -10.48 7.45
C GLY A 43 -8.38 -9.35 6.41
N LYS A 44 -7.34 -8.51 6.37
CA LYS A 44 -7.10 -7.53 5.31
C LYS A 44 -6.04 -8.08 4.35
N GLU A 45 -6.07 -7.59 3.12
CA GLU A 45 -5.19 -8.06 2.04
C GLU A 45 -4.12 -7.03 1.70
N ALA A 46 -4.41 -5.75 1.90
CA ALA A 46 -3.51 -4.64 1.59
C ALA A 46 -3.29 -3.70 2.79
N LEU A 47 -2.05 -3.26 2.96
CA LEU A 47 -1.65 -2.22 3.89
C LEU A 47 -1.41 -0.92 3.13
N LEU A 48 -1.91 0.20 3.65
CA LEU A 48 -1.69 1.54 3.14
C LEU A 48 -0.82 2.32 4.12
N VAL A 49 0.30 2.83 3.62
CA VAL A 49 1.31 3.54 4.39
C VAL A 49 1.35 4.99 3.89
N PHE A 50 0.88 5.92 4.71
CA PHE A 50 0.84 7.35 4.36
C PHE A 50 2.05 8.14 4.89
N ASN A 51 2.64 7.67 6.00
CA ASN A 51 3.79 8.29 6.62
C ASN A 51 5.09 7.50 6.34
N ASN A 52 6.23 8.09 6.65
CA ASN A 52 7.54 7.41 6.61
C ASN A 52 7.75 6.50 7.83
N ASP A 53 6.71 5.74 8.20
CA ASP A 53 6.81 4.79 9.30
C ASP A 53 7.75 3.64 8.90
N VAL A 54 8.65 3.26 9.81
CA VAL A 54 9.69 2.28 9.50
C VAL A 54 9.10 0.88 9.59
N LEU A 55 8.98 0.23 8.45
CA LEU A 55 8.52 -1.15 8.36
C LEU A 55 9.70 -2.10 8.56
N SER A 56 10.01 -2.35 9.83
CA SER A 56 10.98 -3.36 10.25
C SER A 56 10.58 -4.76 9.80
N ASN A 57 11.58 -5.65 9.68
CA ASN A 57 11.37 -7.05 9.28
C ASN A 57 10.32 -7.77 10.13
N GLU A 58 10.34 -7.55 11.45
CA GLU A 58 9.38 -8.14 12.39
C GLU A 58 7.93 -7.73 12.07
N LEU A 59 7.70 -6.46 11.76
CA LEU A 59 6.38 -5.95 11.35
C LEU A 59 5.98 -6.54 10.00
N LEU A 60 6.88 -6.57 9.01
CA LEU A 60 6.59 -7.18 7.70
C LEU A 60 6.22 -8.66 7.83
N THR A 61 6.93 -9.39 8.66
CA THR A 61 6.66 -10.81 8.94
C THR A 61 5.30 -10.98 9.61
N GLY A 62 5.00 -10.19 10.64
CA GLY A 62 3.69 -10.24 11.31
C GLY A 62 2.53 -9.86 10.38
N LEU A 63 2.69 -8.83 9.54
CA LEU A 63 1.70 -8.47 8.53
C LEU A 63 1.43 -9.64 7.57
N ARG A 64 2.49 -10.34 7.15
CA ARG A 64 2.38 -11.49 6.26
C ARG A 64 1.60 -12.63 6.90
N ASP A 65 1.87 -12.92 8.17
CA ASP A 65 1.17 -13.95 8.96
C ASP A 65 -0.33 -13.67 9.07
N LEU A 66 -0.69 -12.38 9.23
CA LEU A 66 -2.08 -11.92 9.24
C LEU A 66 -2.78 -11.96 7.87
N GLY A 67 -2.05 -12.31 6.81
CA GLY A 67 -2.59 -12.48 5.46
C GLY A 67 -2.38 -11.28 4.53
N ILE A 68 -1.58 -10.28 4.92
CA ILE A 68 -1.25 -9.15 4.05
C ILE A 68 -0.39 -9.63 2.88
N LYS A 69 -0.81 -9.23 1.68
CA LYS A 69 -0.14 -9.58 0.42
C LYS A 69 0.39 -8.36 -0.32
N TYR A 70 -0.17 -7.18 -0.02
CA TYR A 70 0.11 -5.95 -0.73
C TYR A 70 0.41 -4.81 0.24
N ILE A 71 1.39 -3.97 -0.07
CA ILE A 71 1.69 -2.75 0.66
C ILE A 71 1.75 -1.59 -0.34
N ALA A 72 0.89 -0.60 -0.17
CA ALA A 72 0.93 0.63 -0.97
C ALA A 72 1.41 1.79 -0.10
N THR A 73 2.46 2.49 -0.53
CA THR A 73 2.90 3.75 0.08
C THR A 73 2.43 4.94 -0.74
N SER A 74 2.07 6.03 -0.05
CA SER A 74 1.69 7.30 -0.68
C SER A 74 2.88 8.16 -1.11
N SER A 75 4.09 7.73 -0.75
CA SER A 75 5.36 8.39 -1.03
C SER A 75 6.01 7.84 -2.31
N ILE A 76 6.88 8.64 -2.91
CA ILE A 76 7.73 8.19 -4.04
C ILE A 76 8.86 7.31 -3.49
N GLU A 77 9.45 7.75 -2.37
CA GLU A 77 10.55 7.09 -1.70
C GLU A 77 10.04 5.91 -0.88
N THR A 78 10.73 4.79 -1.00
CA THR A 78 10.48 3.55 -0.25
C THR A 78 11.61 3.26 0.73
N SER A 79 12.44 4.25 1.09
CA SER A 79 13.60 4.08 1.99
C SER A 79 13.22 3.57 3.38
N HIS A 80 11.98 3.79 3.81
CA HIS A 80 11.41 3.32 5.08
C HIS A 80 10.87 1.87 5.00
N LEU A 81 10.88 1.25 3.83
CA LEU A 81 10.40 -0.11 3.55
C LEU A 81 11.56 -1.01 3.15
N ASP A 82 11.74 -2.11 3.87
CA ASP A 82 12.69 -3.14 3.43
C ASP A 82 12.09 -3.96 2.27
N LEU A 83 12.33 -3.48 1.05
CA LEU A 83 11.86 -4.13 -0.18
C LEU A 83 12.43 -5.55 -0.36
N GLN A 84 13.60 -5.85 0.23
CA GLN A 84 14.17 -7.20 0.16
C GLN A 84 13.38 -8.17 1.02
N VAL A 85 13.12 -7.80 2.27
CA VAL A 85 12.30 -8.60 3.18
C VAL A 85 10.89 -8.75 2.63
N ALA A 86 10.30 -7.67 2.10
CA ALA A 86 8.99 -7.75 1.46
C ALA A 86 8.97 -8.74 0.28
N ASP A 87 10.00 -8.73 -0.59
CA ASP A 87 10.13 -9.70 -1.70
C ASP A 87 10.30 -11.14 -1.19
N LEU A 88 11.16 -11.36 -0.19
CA LEU A 88 11.39 -12.67 0.42
C LEU A 88 10.13 -13.25 1.05
N LEU A 89 9.32 -12.38 1.69
CA LEU A 89 8.04 -12.75 2.27
C LEU A 89 6.95 -12.91 1.20
N GLY A 90 7.18 -12.49 -0.05
CA GLY A 90 6.22 -12.51 -1.16
C GLY A 90 5.11 -11.45 -1.03
N ILE A 91 5.43 -10.33 -0.39
CA ILE A 91 4.59 -9.14 -0.29
C ILE A 91 4.91 -8.22 -1.47
N LYS A 92 3.88 -7.79 -2.21
CA LYS A 92 4.06 -6.84 -3.30
C LYS A 92 4.00 -5.41 -2.79
N VAL A 93 5.00 -4.62 -3.11
CA VAL A 93 5.07 -3.21 -2.72
C VAL A 93 4.78 -2.31 -3.91
N ALA A 94 3.98 -1.28 -3.68
CA ALA A 94 3.71 -0.21 -4.63
C ALA A 94 3.99 1.16 -4.02
N ASN A 95 4.53 2.06 -4.82
CA ASN A 95 4.69 3.45 -4.47
C ASN A 95 3.81 4.34 -5.35
N VAL A 96 3.84 5.65 -5.09
CA VAL A 96 3.18 6.64 -5.92
C VAL A 96 4.25 7.40 -6.70
N PRO A 97 4.44 7.13 -8.01
CA PRO A 97 5.46 7.78 -8.84
C PRO A 97 4.97 9.17 -9.30
N LEU A 98 4.67 10.07 -8.37
CA LEU A 98 4.34 11.46 -8.68
C LEU A 98 5.60 12.32 -8.58
N GLY A 99 5.84 13.21 -9.54
CA GLY A 99 6.97 14.13 -9.48
C GLY A 99 6.79 15.20 -8.40
N SER A 100 7.90 15.79 -7.93
CA SER A 100 7.95 16.84 -6.90
C SER A 100 7.19 18.14 -7.25
N ILE A 101 6.69 18.27 -8.48
CA ILE A 101 5.95 19.44 -8.98
C ILE A 101 4.43 19.32 -8.73
N ASP A 102 3.90 18.11 -8.50
CA ASP A 102 2.47 17.83 -8.34
C ASP A 102 2.13 17.47 -6.88
N PHE A 103 2.19 18.46 -5.98
CA PHE A 103 1.84 18.31 -4.56
C PHE A 103 0.31 18.22 -4.31
N ASN A 104 -0.46 17.70 -5.27
CA ASN A 104 -1.90 17.62 -5.12
C ASN A 104 -2.27 16.36 -4.29
N PRO A 105 -2.70 16.51 -3.02
CA PRO A 105 -2.99 15.37 -2.14
C PRO A 105 -4.06 14.44 -2.74
N LYS A 106 -5.00 14.99 -3.52
CA LYS A 106 -6.02 14.23 -4.22
C LYS A 106 -5.42 13.25 -5.24
N GLN A 107 -4.43 13.66 -6.04
CA GLN A 107 -3.82 12.78 -7.04
C GLN A 107 -3.00 11.66 -6.41
N ARG A 108 -2.34 11.93 -5.28
CA ARG A 108 -1.65 10.89 -4.49
C ARG A 108 -2.62 9.80 -4.06
N MET A 109 -3.76 10.20 -3.49
CA MET A 109 -4.80 9.26 -3.08
C MET A 109 -5.41 8.51 -4.27
N ASP A 110 -5.69 9.20 -5.39
CA ASP A 110 -6.20 8.56 -6.61
C ASP A 110 -5.25 7.47 -7.11
N GLN A 111 -3.94 7.71 -7.09
CA GLN A 111 -2.95 6.69 -7.45
C GLN A 111 -2.91 5.51 -6.47
N VAL A 112 -3.01 5.76 -5.16
CA VAL A 112 -3.11 4.67 -4.17
C VAL A 112 -4.34 3.79 -4.45
N ILE A 113 -5.50 4.41 -4.73
CA ILE A 113 -6.72 3.67 -5.08
C ILE A 113 -6.58 2.95 -6.41
N ARG A 114 -5.91 3.53 -7.41
CA ARG A 114 -5.61 2.82 -8.67
C ARG A 114 -4.72 1.61 -8.44
N ASN A 115 -3.73 1.69 -7.55
CA ASN A 115 -2.89 0.55 -7.20
C ASN A 115 -3.73 -0.58 -6.59
N LEU A 116 -4.65 -0.24 -5.69
CA LEU A 116 -5.61 -1.18 -5.11
C LEU A 116 -6.55 -1.78 -6.19
N ASP A 117 -7.07 -0.97 -7.11
CA ASP A 117 -7.93 -1.41 -8.22
C ASP A 117 -7.22 -2.42 -9.13
N GLN A 118 -5.98 -2.12 -9.52
CA GLN A 118 -5.18 -3.03 -10.33
C GLN A 118 -4.88 -4.34 -9.61
N TRP A 119 -4.54 -4.31 -8.32
CA TRP A 119 -4.35 -5.55 -7.54
C TRP A 119 -5.64 -6.34 -7.39
N ALA A 120 -6.78 -5.68 -7.15
CA ALA A 120 -8.08 -6.33 -7.12
C ALA A 120 -8.45 -6.97 -8.46
N ALA A 121 -8.01 -6.37 -9.58
CA ALA A 121 -8.16 -6.91 -10.93
C ALA A 121 -7.06 -7.92 -11.32
N GLY A 122 -6.11 -8.23 -10.45
CA GLY A 122 -4.98 -9.12 -10.73
C GLY A 122 -3.97 -8.58 -11.75
N LYS A 123 -3.96 -7.27 -12.00
CA LYS A 123 -3.08 -6.59 -12.96
C LYS A 123 -1.78 -6.12 -12.30
N CYS A 124 -0.75 -5.94 -13.13
CA CYS A 124 0.53 -5.37 -12.71
C CYS A 124 0.44 -3.84 -12.62
N LEU A 125 1.19 -3.25 -11.69
CA LEU A 125 1.19 -1.80 -11.44
C LEU A 125 2.17 -1.00 -12.31
N GLY A 126 2.97 -1.68 -13.13
CA GLY A 126 3.94 -1.03 -14.01
C GLY A 126 4.94 -0.18 -13.20
N THR A 127 5.06 1.11 -13.52
CA THR A 127 6.01 2.05 -12.92
C THR A 127 5.76 2.34 -11.44
N ALA A 128 4.56 2.06 -10.93
CA ALA A 128 4.23 2.18 -9.51
C ALA A 128 4.63 0.92 -8.71
N CYS A 129 5.11 -0.14 -9.37
CA CYS A 129 5.53 -1.37 -8.71
C CYS A 129 6.98 -1.26 -8.23
N CYS A 130 7.22 -1.56 -6.95
CA CYS A 130 8.56 -1.61 -6.36
C CYS A 130 9.08 -3.04 -6.17
N CYS A 131 8.47 -4.03 -6.83
CA CYS A 131 8.88 -5.43 -6.71
C CYS A 131 10.26 -5.63 -7.36
N ARG A 132 11.17 -6.31 -6.65
CA ARG A 132 12.59 -6.46 -7.06
C ARG A 132 12.82 -7.64 -8.00
N LYS A 133 12.03 -8.71 -7.88
CA LYS A 133 11.97 -9.77 -8.89
C LYS A 133 10.97 -9.41 -9.97
N GLU A 134 11.37 -9.68 -11.22
CA GLU A 134 10.55 -9.61 -12.42
C GLU A 134 9.13 -10.14 -12.13
N CYS A 135 8.18 -9.23 -11.90
CA CYS A 135 6.78 -9.56 -12.04
C CYS A 135 6.61 -9.94 -13.50
N ALA A 136 6.50 -11.25 -13.77
CA ALA A 136 6.32 -11.78 -15.12
C ALA A 136 5.30 -10.90 -15.86
N PRO A 137 5.66 -10.35 -17.03
CA PRO A 137 4.78 -9.42 -17.74
C PRO A 137 3.44 -10.13 -17.94
N VAL A 138 2.37 -9.50 -17.45
CA VAL A 138 1.01 -9.94 -17.73
C VAL A 138 0.94 -10.11 -19.24
N LYS A 139 0.87 -11.36 -19.72
CA LYS A 139 0.75 -11.66 -21.14
C LYS A 139 -0.41 -10.82 -21.64
N LYS A 140 -0.11 -9.84 -22.51
CA LYS A 140 -1.14 -9.15 -23.29
C LYS A 140 -1.88 -10.26 -24.03
N VAL A 141 -3.10 -10.57 -23.59
CA VAL A 141 -4.00 -11.41 -24.36
C VAL A 141 -4.28 -10.60 -25.62
N LYS A 142 -3.79 -11.11 -26.76
CA LYS A 142 -4.02 -10.57 -28.09
C LYS A 142 -5.49 -10.69 -28.46
#